data_AF-A0A2V9GHB6-F1
#
_entry.id   AF-A0A2V9GHB6-F1
#
_cell.length_a   1.000
_cell.length_b   1.000
_cell.length_c   1.000
_cell.angle_alpha   90.00
_cell.angle_beta   90.00
_cell.angle_gamma   90.00
#
_symmetry.space_group_name_H-M   'P 1'
#
loop_
_entity.id
_entity.type
_entity.pdbx_description
1 polymer ?
#
loop_
_entity_poly.entity_id
_entity_poly.type
_entity_poly.pdbx_seq_one_letter_code
_entity_poly.pdbx_strand_id
1 'polypeptide(L)'
;MIVGEGPLARDDMRILLGSAGCECMVASNVQEGLARMEKESFDAVVLDPQSSSSQAAEVLSRINEFHPNLLKHVVIITDEENDPEIKDLAESYLIPHVQRKFLLQQLCGSLEALLCPEVVFQDLKHLARLISDSFRDPLRIGVEGCSTLPGA
;
A
#
# COMPACT_ATOMS: atom_id res chain seq x y z
N MET A 1 -9.23 -6.40 6.13
CA MET A 1 -9.85 -7.75 6.18
C MET A 1 -8.82 -8.80 5.82
N ILE A 2 -8.80 -9.94 6.52
CA ILE A 2 -7.98 -11.12 6.20
C ILE A 2 -8.94 -12.26 5.84
N VAL A 3 -8.81 -12.86 4.65
CA VAL A 3 -9.63 -13.98 4.19
C VAL A 3 -8.73 -15.17 3.90
N GLY A 4 -8.98 -16.30 4.55
CA GLY A 4 -8.26 -17.54 4.27
C GLY A 4 -8.73 -18.69 5.16
N GLU A 5 -8.45 -19.93 4.75
CA GLU A 5 -8.90 -21.09 5.53
C GLU A 5 -7.90 -21.48 6.63
N GLY A 6 -6.60 -21.26 6.39
CA GLY A 6 -5.52 -21.63 7.31
C GLY A 6 -5.52 -20.84 8.62
N PRO A 7 -5.74 -21.47 9.79
CA PRO A 7 -5.78 -20.75 11.06
C PRO A 7 -4.43 -20.15 11.44
N LEU A 8 -3.33 -20.89 11.25
CA LEU A 8 -1.98 -20.42 11.57
C LEU A 8 -1.57 -19.19 10.75
N ALA A 9 -1.72 -19.26 9.43
CA ALA A 9 -1.39 -18.14 8.54
C ALA A 9 -2.22 -16.89 8.86
N ARG A 10 -3.51 -17.07 9.19
CA ARG A 10 -4.38 -15.96 9.60
C ARG A 10 -3.94 -15.32 10.92
N ASP A 11 -3.54 -16.12 11.90
CA ASP A 11 -3.03 -15.60 13.16
C ASP A 11 -1.71 -14.86 12.98
N ASP A 12 -0.79 -15.39 12.17
CA ASP A 12 0.48 -14.71 11.86
C ASP A 12 0.24 -13.36 11.18
N MET A 13 -0.65 -13.31 10.17
CA MET A 13 -1.04 -12.06 9.51
C MET A 13 -1.69 -11.09 10.48
N ARG A 14 -2.62 -11.55 11.33
CA ARG A 14 -3.30 -10.73 12.32
C ARG A 14 -2.32 -10.13 13.33
N ILE A 15 -1.35 -10.92 13.81
CA ILE A 15 -0.31 -10.48 14.75
C ILE A 15 0.59 -9.44 14.07
N LEU A 16 1.09 -9.75 12.87
CA LEU A 16 1.96 -8.86 12.11
C LEU A 16 1.28 -7.51 11.85
N LEU A 17 0.08 -7.52 11.27
CA LEU A 17 -0.65 -6.31 10.94
C LEU A 17 -1.12 -5.55 12.17
N GLY A 18 -1.53 -6.26 13.24
CA GLY A 18 -1.83 -5.64 14.52
C GLY A 18 -0.63 -4.92 15.13
N SER A 19 0.57 -5.47 14.99
CA SER A 19 1.82 -4.81 15.44
C SER A 19 2.17 -3.56 14.63
N ALA A 20 1.69 -3.47 13.39
CA ALA A 20 1.78 -2.29 12.53
C ALA A 20 0.66 -1.27 12.78
N GLY A 21 -0.25 -1.52 13.73
CA GLY A 21 -1.36 -0.62 14.08
C GLY A 21 -2.63 -0.84 13.26
N CYS A 22 -2.73 -1.90 12.46
CA CYS A 22 -3.93 -2.20 11.68
C CYS A 22 -5.00 -2.92 12.52
N GLU A 23 -6.25 -2.49 12.40
CA GLU A 23 -7.39 -3.24 12.90
C GLU A 23 -7.76 -4.37 11.92
N CYS A 24 -7.58 -5.62 12.36
CA CYS A 24 -7.72 -6.77 11.50
C CYS A 24 -8.99 -7.56 11.82
N MET A 25 -9.94 -7.56 10.89
CA MET A 25 -11.02 -8.54 10.86
C MET A 25 -10.59 -9.78 10.07
N VAL A 26 -10.90 -10.96 10.61
CA VAL A 26 -10.53 -12.26 10.04
C VAL A 26 -11.78 -13.02 9.62
N ALA A 27 -11.79 -13.56 8.40
CA ALA A 27 -12.78 -14.48 7.90
C ALA A 27 -12.15 -15.86 7.65
N SER A 28 -12.89 -16.92 7.98
CA SER A 28 -12.40 -18.32 7.91
C SER A 28 -12.60 -19.01 6.58
N ASN A 29 -13.32 -18.36 5.66
CA ASN A 29 -13.56 -18.81 4.31
C ASN A 29 -14.05 -17.63 3.47
N VAL A 30 -14.13 -17.86 2.16
CA VAL A 30 -14.60 -16.90 1.16
C VAL A 30 -15.99 -16.34 1.51
N GLN A 31 -16.94 -17.20 1.88
CA GLN A 31 -18.32 -16.79 2.13
C GLN A 31 -18.45 -15.86 3.34
N GLU A 32 -17.74 -16.16 4.43
CA GLU A 32 -17.66 -15.26 5.58
C GLU A 32 -17.03 -13.92 5.19
N GLY A 33 -15.94 -13.95 4.41
CA GLY A 33 -15.25 -12.74 3.96
C GLY A 33 -16.19 -11.82 3.16
N LEU A 34 -16.89 -12.38 2.18
CA LEU A 34 -17.84 -11.64 1.35
C LEU A 34 -19.01 -11.09 2.18
N ALA A 35 -19.61 -11.91 3.04
CA ALA A 35 -20.73 -11.49 3.88
C ALA A 35 -20.37 -10.36 4.85
N ARG A 36 -19.09 -10.24 5.24
CA ARG A 36 -18.58 -9.12 6.04
C ARG A 36 -18.35 -7.88 5.19
N MET A 37 -17.77 -8.02 4.00
CA MET A 37 -17.55 -6.91 3.06
C MET A 37 -18.87 -6.24 2.63
N GLU A 38 -19.97 -7.00 2.58
CA GLU A 38 -21.32 -6.44 2.34
C GLU A 38 -21.85 -5.57 3.50
N LYS A 39 -21.40 -5.82 4.73
CA LYS A 39 -21.94 -5.17 5.95
C LYS A 39 -21.04 -4.06 6.47
N GLU A 40 -19.74 -4.15 6.20
CA GLU A 40 -18.70 -3.31 6.77
C GLU A 40 -17.75 -2.85 5.65
N SER A 41 -17.24 -1.63 5.79
CA SER A 41 -16.21 -1.11 4.89
C SER A 41 -14.83 -1.52 5.36
N PHE A 42 -13.97 -1.91 4.43
CA PHE A 42 -12.57 -2.22 4.69
C PHE A 42 -11.67 -1.38 3.79
N ASP A 43 -10.51 -0.99 4.31
CA ASP A 43 -9.52 -0.24 3.53
C ASP A 43 -8.72 -1.17 2.60
N ALA A 44 -8.48 -2.40 3.04
CA ALA A 44 -7.72 -3.41 2.30
C ALA A 44 -8.18 -4.85 2.59
N VAL A 45 -7.84 -5.75 1.67
CA VAL A 45 -8.07 -7.20 1.79
C VAL A 45 -6.76 -7.95 1.61
N VAL A 46 -6.43 -8.81 2.57
CA VAL A 46 -5.37 -9.81 2.43
C VAL A 46 -6.04 -11.15 2.19
N LEU A 47 -5.79 -11.74 1.02
CA LEU A 47 -6.41 -12.98 0.57
C LEU A 47 -5.37 -14.11 0.56
N ASP A 48 -5.59 -15.13 1.38
CA ASP A 48 -4.81 -16.38 1.38
C ASP A 48 -5.67 -17.53 0.82
N PRO A 49 -5.58 -17.81 -0.49
CA PRO A 49 -6.40 -18.83 -1.14
C PRO A 49 -5.94 -20.27 -0.88
N GLN A 50 -4.84 -20.50 -0.15
CA GLN A 50 -4.25 -21.83 0.09
C GLN A 50 -4.14 -22.70 -1.18
N SER A 51 -3.58 -22.14 -2.26
CA SER A 51 -3.46 -22.81 -3.57
C SER A 51 -4.78 -23.07 -4.32
N SER A 52 -5.90 -22.48 -3.89
CA SER A 52 -7.17 -22.55 -4.63
C SER A 52 -7.39 -21.33 -5.53
N SER A 53 -7.01 -21.45 -6.80
CA SER A 53 -7.23 -20.42 -7.83
C SER A 53 -8.72 -20.08 -8.01
N SER A 54 -9.61 -21.05 -7.87
CA SER A 54 -11.06 -20.85 -7.94
C SER A 54 -11.60 -20.00 -6.80
N GLN A 55 -11.15 -20.24 -5.56
CA GLN A 55 -11.53 -19.40 -4.41
C GLN A 55 -11.00 -17.97 -4.58
N ALA A 56 -9.76 -17.82 -5.06
CA ALA A 56 -9.21 -16.51 -5.36
C ALA A 56 -10.06 -15.78 -6.41
N ALA A 57 -10.38 -16.45 -7.52
CA ALA A 57 -11.19 -15.89 -8.59
C ALA A 57 -12.59 -15.48 -8.12
N GLU A 58 -13.23 -16.27 -7.26
CA GLU A 58 -14.54 -15.94 -6.69
C GLU A 58 -14.48 -14.65 -5.86
N VAL A 59 -13.53 -14.55 -4.92
CA VAL A 59 -13.36 -13.35 -4.09
C VAL A 59 -13.09 -12.13 -4.95
N LEU A 60 -12.15 -12.22 -5.89
CA LEU A 60 -11.78 -11.10 -6.75
C LEU A 60 -12.93 -10.65 -7.65
N SER A 61 -13.66 -11.60 -8.25
CA SER A 61 -14.81 -11.29 -9.11
C SER A 61 -15.89 -10.56 -8.33
N ARG A 62 -16.18 -11.01 -7.10
CA ARG A 62 -17.17 -10.39 -6.22
C ARG A 62 -16.74 -9.01 -5.73
N ILE A 63 -15.47 -8.84 -5.34
CA ILE A 63 -14.94 -7.52 -4.98
C ILE A 63 -15.01 -6.58 -6.20
N ASN A 64 -14.66 -7.04 -7.39
CA ASN A 64 -14.74 -6.24 -8.61
C ASN A 64 -16.18 -5.79 -8.92
N GLU A 65 -17.17 -6.66 -8.68
CA GLU A 65 -18.59 -6.36 -8.91
C GLU A 65 -19.17 -5.36 -7.88
N PHE A 66 -18.93 -5.61 -6.59
CA PHE A 66 -19.61 -4.87 -5.51
C PHE A 66 -18.77 -3.76 -4.87
N HIS A 67 -17.44 -3.90 -4.88
CA HIS A 67 -16.50 -2.98 -4.24
C HIS A 67 -15.26 -2.71 -5.13
N PRO A 68 -15.43 -2.16 -6.35
CA PRO A 68 -14.33 -2.00 -7.30
C PRO A 68 -13.17 -1.12 -6.79
N ASN A 69 -13.42 -0.23 -5.83
CA ASN A 69 -12.36 0.55 -5.17
C ASN A 69 -11.55 -0.31 -4.20
N LEU A 70 -12.17 -1.28 -3.53
CA LEU A 70 -11.49 -2.21 -2.62
C LEU A 70 -10.57 -3.16 -3.40
N LEU A 71 -10.91 -3.48 -4.65
CA LEU A 71 -10.09 -4.32 -5.52
C LEU A 71 -8.65 -3.79 -5.68
N LYS A 72 -8.48 -2.46 -5.65
CA LYS A 72 -7.18 -1.80 -5.75
C LYS A 72 -6.33 -1.96 -4.50
N HIS A 73 -6.93 -2.35 -3.38
CA HIS A 73 -6.26 -2.52 -2.09
C HIS A 73 -6.28 -4.00 -1.66
N VAL A 74 -6.25 -4.91 -2.63
CA VAL A 74 -6.13 -6.35 -2.39
C VAL A 74 -4.66 -6.76 -2.47
N VAL A 75 -4.23 -7.65 -1.58
CA VAL A 75 -2.96 -8.37 -1.64
C VAL A 75 -3.25 -9.87 -1.59
N ILE A 76 -2.66 -10.65 -2.49
CA ILE A 76 -2.82 -12.11 -2.53
C ILE A 76 -1.59 -12.80 -1.95
N ILE A 77 -1.79 -13.79 -1.08
CA ILE A 77 -0.72 -14.65 -0.59
C ILE A 77 -0.58 -15.85 -1.53
N THR A 78 0.66 -16.20 -1.88
CA THR A 78 0.97 -17.30 -2.81
C THR A 78 2.04 -18.23 -2.26
N ASP A 79 2.00 -19.50 -2.65
CA ASP A 79 3.09 -20.46 -2.52
C ASP A 79 3.83 -20.59 -3.86
N GLU A 80 5.13 -20.26 -3.87
CA GLU A 80 5.88 -20.03 -5.12
C GLU A 80 5.90 -21.23 -6.09
N GLU A 81 5.91 -22.46 -5.58
CA GLU A 81 5.99 -23.71 -6.35
C GLU A 81 4.63 -24.28 -6.77
N ASN A 82 3.52 -23.87 -6.14
CA ASN A 82 2.23 -24.54 -6.29
C ASN A 82 1.14 -23.68 -6.95
N ASP A 83 1.40 -22.39 -7.19
CA ASP A 83 0.34 -21.42 -7.48
C ASP A 83 0.48 -20.66 -8.83
N PRO A 84 0.82 -21.30 -9.98
CA PRO A 84 0.94 -20.59 -11.25
C PRO A 84 -0.38 -19.92 -11.66
N GLU A 85 -1.52 -20.62 -11.46
CA GLU A 85 -2.84 -20.09 -11.79
C GLU A 85 -3.23 -18.87 -10.94
N ILE A 86 -2.80 -18.82 -9.67
CA ILE A 86 -3.07 -17.67 -8.80
C ILE A 86 -2.18 -16.48 -9.20
N LYS A 87 -0.95 -16.73 -9.65
CA LYS A 87 -0.08 -15.68 -10.20
C LYS A 87 -0.69 -15.09 -11.48
N ASP A 88 -1.09 -15.94 -12.42
CA ASP A 88 -1.74 -15.50 -13.67
C ASP A 88 -3.03 -14.69 -13.37
N LEU A 89 -3.81 -15.15 -12.38
CA LEU A 89 -4.99 -14.44 -11.92
C LEU A 89 -4.62 -13.08 -11.31
N ALA A 90 -3.65 -13.02 -10.40
CA ALA A 90 -3.18 -11.77 -9.79
C ALA A 90 -2.72 -10.77 -10.85
N GLU A 91 -1.97 -11.23 -11.87
CA GLU A 91 -1.53 -10.42 -13.00
C GLU A 91 -2.70 -9.90 -13.83
N SER A 92 -3.71 -10.74 -14.11
CA SER A 92 -4.90 -10.34 -14.88
C SER A 92 -5.72 -9.24 -14.20
N TYR A 93 -5.69 -9.20 -12.86
CA TYR A 93 -6.36 -8.17 -12.06
C TYR A 93 -5.42 -7.03 -11.62
N LEU A 94 -4.13 -7.07 -11.99
CA LEU A 94 -3.09 -6.11 -11.56
C LEU A 94 -2.95 -6.02 -10.03
N ILE A 95 -3.10 -7.15 -9.35
CA ILE A 95 -3.07 -7.26 -7.89
C ILE A 95 -1.67 -7.68 -7.43
N PRO A 96 -1.07 -7.00 -6.43
CA PRO A 96 0.19 -7.44 -5.86
C PRO A 96 0.03 -8.77 -5.13
N HIS A 97 1.04 -9.63 -5.26
CA HIS A 97 1.11 -10.88 -4.54
C HIS A 97 2.35 -10.94 -3.64
N VAL A 98 2.20 -11.54 -2.48
CA VAL A 98 3.26 -11.79 -1.51
C VAL A 98 3.45 -13.29 -1.39
N GLN A 99 4.70 -13.75 -1.50
CA GLN A 99 5.00 -15.16 -1.29
C GLN A 99 4.93 -15.47 0.21
N ARG A 100 4.33 -16.59 0.59
CA ARG A 100 4.14 -16.97 2.00
C ARG A 100 5.46 -16.99 2.79
N LYS A 101 6.55 -17.47 2.18
CA LYS A 101 7.89 -17.46 2.79
C LYS A 101 8.44 -16.05 3.11
N PHE A 102 7.89 -15.00 2.47
CA PHE A 102 8.27 -13.60 2.68
C PHE A 102 7.15 -12.77 3.32
N LEU A 103 6.11 -13.41 3.85
CA LEU A 103 4.93 -12.75 4.41
C LEU A 103 5.29 -11.69 5.46
N LEU A 104 6.15 -12.05 6.42
CA LEU A 104 6.60 -11.13 7.49
C LEU A 104 7.40 -9.93 6.97
N GLN A 105 8.04 -10.05 5.81
CA GLN A 105 8.92 -9.03 5.26
C GLN A 105 8.20 -8.10 4.30
N GLN A 106 7.22 -8.62 3.55
CA GLN A 106 6.63 -7.92 2.41
C GLN A 106 5.18 -7.49 2.62
N LEU A 107 4.42 -8.12 3.52
CA LEU A 107 2.99 -7.85 3.64
C LEU A 107 2.70 -6.41 4.05
N CYS A 108 3.35 -5.91 5.10
CA CYS A 108 3.16 -4.53 5.56
C CYS A 108 3.53 -3.52 4.47
N GLY A 109 4.72 -3.65 3.87
CA GLY A 109 5.15 -2.76 2.80
C GLY A 109 4.24 -2.80 1.56
N SER A 110 3.67 -3.97 1.24
CA SER A 110 2.70 -4.10 0.14
C SER A 110 1.41 -3.36 0.46
N LEU A 111 0.89 -3.49 1.68
CA LEU A 111 -0.31 -2.76 2.10
C LEU A 111 -0.07 -1.25 2.21
N GLU A 112 1.09 -0.83 2.70
CA GLU A 112 1.48 0.59 2.75
C GLU A 112 1.51 1.20 1.35
N ALA A 113 2.08 0.51 0.36
CA ALA A 113 2.12 0.99 -1.02
C ALA A 113 0.72 1.12 -1.65
N LEU A 114 -0.24 0.28 -1.25
CA LEU A 114 -1.62 0.33 -1.73
C LEU A 114 -2.46 1.41 -1.04
N LEU A 115 -2.30 1.57 0.27
CA LEU A 115 -3.11 2.49 1.09
C LEU A 115 -2.57 3.92 1.09
N CYS A 116 -1.25 4.05 0.97
CA CYS A 116 -0.55 5.32 0.85
C CYS A 116 0.21 5.33 -0.48
N PRO A 117 -0.50 5.34 -1.63
CA PRO A 117 0.16 5.59 -2.90
C PRO A 117 0.71 7.01 -2.79
N GLU A 118 2.02 7.11 -2.59
CA GLU A 118 2.75 8.36 -2.43
C GLU A 118 2.10 9.45 -3.30
N VAL A 119 1.55 10.49 -2.67
CA VAL A 119 1.11 11.72 -3.35
C VAL A 119 2.36 12.50 -3.78
N VAL A 120 3.31 11.82 -4.42
CA VAL A 120 4.65 12.33 -4.70
C VAL A 120 4.73 12.58 -6.18
N PHE A 121 4.03 13.60 -6.69
CA PHE A 121 4.45 14.31 -7.92
C PHE A 121 3.82 15.72 -8.09
N GLN A 122 3.04 16.23 -7.14
CA GLN A 122 2.59 17.64 -7.16
C GLN A 122 3.35 18.53 -6.17
N ASP A 123 3.68 18.03 -4.97
CA ASP A 123 4.37 18.85 -3.94
C ASP A 123 5.88 18.99 -4.15
N LEU A 124 6.55 18.01 -4.76
CA LEU A 124 7.97 18.13 -5.07
C LEU A 124 8.28 19.21 -6.13
N LYS A 125 7.33 19.53 -7.02
CA LYS A 125 7.50 20.69 -7.93
C LYS A 125 7.47 22.01 -7.17
N HIS A 126 6.67 22.11 -6.12
CA HIS A 126 6.60 23.30 -5.27
C HIS A 126 7.83 23.43 -4.38
N LEU A 127 8.31 22.34 -3.76
CA LEU A 127 9.53 22.35 -2.95
C LEU A 127 10.80 22.58 -3.77
N ALA A 128 10.92 21.99 -4.96
CA ALA A 128 12.06 22.24 -5.85
C ALA A 128 12.12 23.72 -6.31
N ARG A 129 10.97 24.37 -6.53
CA ARG A 129 10.90 25.82 -6.78
C ARG A 129 11.37 26.63 -5.57
N LEU A 130 10.90 26.29 -4.36
CA LEU A 130 11.27 27.01 -3.14
C LEU A 130 12.76 26.92 -2.82
N ILE A 131 13.37 25.75 -3.02
CA ILE A 131 14.82 25.58 -2.84
C ILE A 131 15.57 26.37 -3.93
N SER A 132 15.14 26.28 -5.19
CA SER A 132 15.80 27.01 -6.30
C SER A 132 15.74 28.53 -6.14
N ASP A 133 14.63 29.09 -5.64
CA ASP A 133 14.48 30.54 -5.49
C ASP A 133 15.27 31.06 -4.28
N SER A 134 15.39 30.27 -3.21
CA SER A 134 16.21 30.63 -2.04
C SER A 134 17.71 30.70 -2.33
N PHE A 135 18.20 30.04 -3.38
CA PHE A 135 19.60 30.12 -3.83
C PHE A 135 19.87 31.23 -4.86
N ARG A 136 18.83 31.91 -5.36
CA ARG A 136 18.96 32.95 -6.41
C ARG A 136 18.95 34.38 -5.90
N ASP A 137 18.73 34.58 -4.60
CA ASP A 137 18.80 35.91 -4.00
C ASP A 137 19.98 36.00 -3.03
N PRO A 138 21.22 36.20 -3.53
CA PRO A 138 22.27 36.72 -2.67
C PRO A 138 21.81 38.12 -2.28
N LEU A 139 21.41 38.29 -1.02
CA LEU A 139 21.23 39.60 -0.39
C LEU A 139 22.42 40.47 -0.79
N ARG A 140 22.22 41.35 -1.78
CA ARG A 140 23.10 42.48 -2.05
C ARG A 140 22.88 43.47 -0.92
N ILE A 141 23.41 43.15 0.25
CA ILE A 141 23.78 44.20 1.21
C ILE A 141 25.03 44.82 0.61
N GLY A 142 24.79 45.78 -0.28
CA GLY A 142 25.79 46.74 -0.71
C GLY A 142 26.27 47.48 0.52
N VAL A 143 27.49 47.21 0.94
CA VAL A 143 28.26 48.20 1.68
C VAL A 143 28.85 49.10 0.61
N GLU A 144 28.10 50.15 0.27
CA GLU A 144 28.58 51.26 -0.54
C GLU A 144 29.80 51.87 0.17
N GLY A 145 30.91 51.96 -0.56
CA GLY A 145 32.04 52.78 -0.16
C GLY A 145 31.60 54.24 -0.11
N CYS A 146 31.85 54.91 1.02
CA CYS A 146 31.74 56.36 1.12
C CYS A 146 33.16 56.93 1.17
N SER A 147 33.59 57.51 0.05
CA SER A 147 34.83 58.29 -0.06
C SER A 147 34.63 59.74 0.38
N THR A 148 35.63 60.29 1.08
CA THR A 148 36.07 61.73 1.17
C THR A 148 35.13 62.72 1.89
N LEU A 149 35.48 63.72 2.73
CA LEU A 149 36.67 64.52 3.19
C LEU A 149 36.16 65.44 4.36
N PRO A 150 36.82 66.51 4.90
CA PRO A 150 38.22 66.84 5.25
C PRO A 150 38.39 67.33 6.73
N GLY A 151 39.62 67.60 7.19
CA GLY A 151 39.88 68.65 8.22
C GLY A 151 40.93 68.36 9.30
N ALA A 152 42.16 68.85 9.09
CA ALA A 152 42.99 69.67 10.00
C ALA A 152 44.43 69.75 9.46
#